data_AF-A0A3D5ENS3-F1
#
_entry.id   AF-A0A3D5ENS3-F1
#
_cell.length_a   1.000
_cell.length_b   1.000
_cell.length_c   1.000
_cell.angle_alpha   90.00
_cell.angle_beta   90.00
_cell.angle_gamma   90.00
#
_symmetry.space_group_name_H-M   'P 1'
#
loop_
_entity.id
_entity.type
_entity.pdbx_description
1 polymer ?
#
loop_
_entity_poly.entity_id
_entity_poly.type
_entity_poly.pdbx_seq_one_letter_code
_entity_poly.pdbx_strand_id
1 'polypeptide(L)'
;HWRSNPIKFWCTEEPESKVSWFNISNQQFHFKQSITAIQHDLFLAMTVEINNQRLAKYRHKKLAITAPSSNNIVQFPEKVQLPFFPDIKIACGHFKTGNAEASELVNAPYGYGNIDNSRHFIARASGNSMNGGKNPIYDGDYLLLEQITPNNAGSISNTIVAIERQDETGDNQYLLRKVLKNPDGSYILRAANPDYDDLMASEEMVTFARLKGKVDPLELFIGQELMREEIPPLFNEDFNPGNWQSGHVVLKEKSVQILLVTLNKQGKGSEHQYHDYFIDDKHFHWQSQNSTSPSNKRGREIIQHQKLGSRVYLFVRESKLRGRTASPFMFYGEVKYISHESEKPMNVTWELLR
;
A
#
# COMPACT_ATOMS: atom_id res chain seq x y z
N HIS A 1 11.82 -27.01 -15.73
CA HIS A 1 12.39 -25.64 -15.83
C HIS A 1 13.68 -25.62 -16.65
N TRP A 2 14.80 -26.20 -16.18
CA TRP A 2 16.11 -26.14 -16.86
C TRP A 2 16.14 -26.69 -18.31
N ARG A 3 15.42 -27.79 -18.58
CA ARG A 3 15.27 -28.36 -19.93
C ARG A 3 14.58 -27.40 -20.92
N SER A 4 13.69 -26.54 -20.43
CA SER A 4 12.96 -25.55 -21.23
C SER A 4 13.76 -24.25 -21.38
N ASN A 5 14.53 -23.86 -20.36
CA ASN A 5 15.44 -22.71 -20.34
C ASN A 5 16.49 -22.92 -19.23
N PRO A 6 17.81 -22.90 -19.49
CA PRO A 6 18.49 -22.45 -20.70
C PRO A 6 18.87 -23.57 -21.70
N ILE A 7 18.67 -24.85 -21.37
CA ILE A 7 19.24 -25.95 -22.18
C ILE A 7 18.70 -25.93 -23.62
N LYS A 8 17.39 -25.74 -23.81
CA LYS A 8 16.79 -25.60 -25.14
C LYS A 8 17.43 -24.47 -25.96
N PHE A 9 17.79 -23.36 -25.30
CA PHE A 9 18.41 -22.19 -25.94
C PHE A 9 19.87 -22.45 -26.34
N TRP A 10 20.60 -23.30 -25.62
CA TRP A 10 21.97 -23.69 -26.01
C TRP A 10 22.00 -24.72 -27.15
N CYS A 11 20.90 -25.43 -27.36
CA CYS A 11 20.75 -26.34 -28.49
C CYS A 11 20.25 -25.67 -29.78
N THR A 12 19.67 -24.46 -29.69
CA THR A 12 19.23 -23.71 -30.86
C THR A 12 20.41 -23.14 -31.64
N GLU A 13 20.25 -23.09 -32.96
CA GLU A 13 21.26 -22.50 -33.85
C GLU A 13 21.45 -21.02 -33.53
N GLU A 14 22.72 -20.62 -33.47
CA GLU A 14 23.07 -19.23 -33.29
C GLU A 14 22.66 -18.42 -34.54
N PRO A 15 21.98 -17.26 -34.39
CA PRO A 15 21.40 -16.55 -35.52
C PRO A 15 22.42 -16.15 -36.60
N GLU A 16 23.63 -15.80 -36.18
CA GLU A 16 24.70 -15.27 -37.04
C GLU A 16 25.53 -16.38 -37.69
N SER A 17 25.95 -17.39 -36.93
CA SER A 17 26.82 -18.47 -37.42
C SER A 17 26.05 -19.67 -37.96
N LYS A 18 24.74 -19.77 -37.66
CA LYS A 18 23.88 -20.94 -37.93
C LYS A 18 24.41 -22.26 -37.34
N VAL A 19 25.36 -22.18 -36.41
CA VAL A 19 25.91 -23.36 -35.75
C VAL A 19 25.08 -23.68 -34.51
N SER A 20 24.72 -24.96 -34.37
CA SER A 20 24.20 -25.54 -33.13
C SER A 20 25.35 -26.18 -32.39
N TRP A 21 25.78 -25.57 -31.29
CA TRP A 21 26.96 -25.98 -30.54
C TRP A 21 26.72 -27.18 -29.62
N PHE A 22 25.47 -27.39 -29.19
CA PHE A 22 25.13 -28.45 -28.23
C PHE A 22 23.88 -29.23 -28.65
N ASN A 23 23.77 -30.46 -28.20
CA ASN A 23 22.56 -31.27 -28.33
C ASN A 23 22.17 -31.96 -27.03
N ILE A 24 20.97 -32.54 -27.02
CA ILE A 24 20.53 -33.45 -25.98
C ILE A 24 20.31 -34.82 -26.62
N SER A 25 21.00 -35.83 -26.12
CA SER A 25 20.77 -37.23 -26.49
C SER A 25 20.73 -38.07 -25.22
N ASN A 26 19.81 -39.03 -25.12
CA ASN A 26 19.71 -39.95 -23.98
C ASN A 26 19.68 -39.24 -22.60
N GLN A 27 18.98 -38.10 -22.54
CA GLN A 27 18.89 -37.21 -21.37
C GLN A 27 20.22 -36.56 -20.91
N GLN A 28 21.28 -36.67 -21.71
CA GLN A 28 22.56 -36.01 -21.48
C GLN A 28 22.76 -34.84 -22.46
N PHE A 29 23.43 -33.80 -21.99
CA PHE A 29 23.72 -32.58 -22.75
C PHE A 29 25.15 -32.67 -23.29
N HIS A 30 25.33 -32.71 -24.61
CA HIS A 30 26.64 -32.87 -25.24
C HIS A 30 27.02 -31.66 -26.07
N PHE A 31 28.30 -31.33 -26.05
CA PHE A 31 28.91 -30.43 -27.02
C PHE A 31 29.10 -31.20 -28.34
N LYS A 32 28.70 -30.60 -29.46
CA LYS A 32 28.66 -31.27 -30.77
C LYS A 32 30.02 -31.41 -31.44
N GLN A 33 31.06 -30.75 -30.94
CA GLN A 33 32.39 -30.81 -31.53
C GLN A 33 33.35 -31.65 -30.69
N SER A 34 34.35 -32.22 -31.35
CA SER A 34 35.42 -32.98 -30.70
C SER A 34 36.47 -32.04 -30.13
N ILE A 35 36.90 -32.32 -28.89
CA ILE A 35 37.97 -31.59 -28.22
C ILE A 35 39.18 -32.53 -28.11
N THR A 36 40.37 -32.03 -28.42
CA THR A 36 41.60 -32.83 -28.29
C THR A 36 41.98 -32.99 -26.82
N ALA A 37 42.68 -34.08 -26.47
CA ALA A 37 43.05 -34.38 -25.08
C ALA A 37 43.84 -33.25 -24.39
N ILE A 38 44.66 -32.50 -25.15
CA ILE A 38 45.45 -31.36 -24.64
C ILE A 38 44.57 -30.16 -24.29
N GLN A 39 43.42 -30.00 -24.97
CA GLN A 39 42.51 -28.86 -24.78
C GLN A 39 41.42 -29.12 -23.74
N HIS A 40 41.32 -30.36 -23.24
CA HIS A 40 40.27 -30.79 -22.33
C HIS A 40 40.21 -29.95 -21.06
N ASP A 41 41.36 -29.75 -20.40
CA ASP A 41 41.41 -29.01 -19.12
C ASP A 41 41.12 -27.52 -19.31
N LEU A 42 41.57 -26.94 -20.41
CA LEU A 42 41.27 -25.55 -20.77
C LEU A 42 39.78 -25.37 -21.06
N PHE A 43 39.17 -26.29 -21.80
CA PHE A 43 37.73 -26.25 -22.09
C PHE A 43 36.89 -26.40 -20.83
N LEU A 44 37.28 -27.29 -19.92
CA LEU A 44 36.65 -27.43 -18.61
C LEU A 44 36.76 -26.14 -17.80
N ALA A 45 37.94 -25.52 -17.73
CA ALA A 45 38.14 -24.26 -17.01
C ALA A 45 37.24 -23.14 -17.56
N MET A 46 37.20 -22.95 -18.88
CA MET A 46 36.33 -21.96 -19.52
C MET A 46 34.84 -22.23 -19.27
N THR A 47 34.42 -23.49 -19.33
CA THR A 47 33.03 -23.88 -19.08
C THR A 47 32.63 -23.63 -17.63
N VAL A 48 33.52 -23.94 -16.68
CA VAL A 48 33.33 -23.66 -15.25
C VAL A 48 33.24 -22.16 -15.00
N GLU A 49 34.09 -21.35 -15.63
CA GLU A 49 34.03 -19.89 -15.51
C GLU A 49 32.71 -19.32 -16.03
N ILE A 50 32.26 -19.75 -17.22
CA ILE A 50 30.97 -19.35 -17.78
C ILE A 50 29.82 -19.79 -16.88
N ASN A 51 29.86 -21.02 -16.36
CA ASN A 51 28.82 -21.53 -15.48
C ASN A 51 28.79 -20.77 -14.14
N ASN A 52 29.95 -20.45 -13.57
CA ASN A 52 30.06 -19.60 -12.39
C ASN A 52 29.52 -18.19 -12.65
N GLN A 53 29.84 -17.58 -13.80
CA GLN A 53 29.31 -16.27 -14.19
C GLN A 53 27.78 -16.32 -14.35
N ARG A 54 27.24 -17.37 -14.97
CA ARG A 54 25.79 -17.55 -15.16
C ARG A 54 25.09 -17.85 -13.84
N LEU A 55 25.68 -18.65 -12.96
CA LEU A 55 25.18 -18.90 -11.62
C LEU A 55 25.21 -17.62 -10.78
N ALA A 56 26.27 -16.82 -10.86
CA ALA A 56 26.36 -15.51 -10.22
C ALA A 56 25.27 -14.56 -10.74
N LYS A 57 25.05 -14.49 -12.06
CA LYS A 57 23.94 -13.73 -12.66
C LYS A 57 22.56 -14.25 -12.24
N TYR A 58 22.38 -15.56 -12.14
CA TYR A 58 21.14 -16.18 -11.67
C TYR A 58 20.90 -15.88 -10.18
N ARG A 59 21.93 -16.01 -9.35
CA ARG A 59 21.92 -15.58 -7.94
C ARG A 59 21.57 -14.09 -7.86
N HIS A 60 22.19 -13.23 -8.65
CA HIS A 60 21.83 -11.81 -8.70
C HIS A 60 20.38 -11.56 -9.15
N LYS A 61 19.83 -12.36 -10.07
CA LYS A 61 18.48 -12.16 -10.59
C LYS A 61 17.38 -12.76 -9.72
N LYS A 62 17.70 -13.78 -8.90
CA LYS A 62 16.72 -14.53 -8.09
C LYS A 62 16.92 -14.40 -6.57
N LEU A 63 18.15 -14.17 -6.10
CA LEU A 63 18.45 -13.81 -4.70
C LEU A 63 18.45 -12.29 -4.46
N ALA A 64 18.40 -11.43 -5.49
CA ALA A 64 18.03 -10.02 -5.29
C ALA A 64 16.54 -9.82 -4.93
N ILE A 65 15.76 -10.91 -4.86
CA ILE A 65 14.41 -10.91 -4.28
C ILE A 65 14.49 -11.23 -2.76
N THR A 66 15.66 -11.64 -2.24
CA THR A 66 15.81 -12.09 -0.83
C THR A 66 17.13 -11.66 -0.20
N ALA A 67 17.66 -10.52 -0.62
CA ALA A 67 18.61 -9.75 0.16
C ALA A 67 18.02 -8.35 0.28
N PRO A 68 17.90 -7.76 1.48
CA PRO A 68 17.46 -6.38 1.63
C PRO A 68 18.39 -5.53 0.78
N SER A 69 17.82 -4.87 -0.24
CA SER A 69 18.55 -3.91 -1.05
C SER A 69 19.21 -2.93 -0.09
N SER A 70 20.50 -2.69 -0.27
CA SER A 70 21.26 -1.64 0.40
C SER A 70 20.40 -0.38 0.52
N ASN A 71 20.02 -0.09 1.77
CA ASN A 71 19.09 0.93 2.26
C ASN A 71 19.20 2.26 1.52
N ASN A 72 18.14 2.62 0.78
CA ASN A 72 17.72 4.01 0.55
C ASN A 72 16.21 4.14 0.81
N ILE A 73 15.63 3.19 1.54
CA ILE A 73 14.22 3.15 1.91
C ILE A 73 14.21 3.07 3.43
N VAL A 74 13.62 4.07 4.06
CA VAL A 74 13.54 4.14 5.52
C VAL A 74 12.62 3.03 6.00
N GLN A 75 13.10 2.23 6.96
CA GLN A 75 12.27 1.22 7.59
C GLN A 75 11.32 1.90 8.60
N PHE A 76 10.05 1.53 8.55
CA PHE A 76 9.05 2.01 9.50
C PHE A 76 9.14 1.20 10.80
N PRO A 77 8.88 1.83 11.96
CA PRO A 77 8.78 1.10 13.22
C PRO A 77 7.63 0.09 13.16
N GLU A 78 7.78 -1.06 13.83
CA GLU A 78 6.72 -2.06 13.93
C GLU A 78 5.49 -1.46 14.64
N LYS A 79 4.39 -1.35 13.90
CA LYS A 79 3.07 -1.00 14.42
C LYS A 79 2.19 -2.24 14.47
N VAL A 80 1.29 -2.28 15.46
CA VAL A 80 0.20 -3.27 15.50
C VAL A 80 -0.55 -3.20 14.18
N GLN A 81 -0.64 -4.33 13.48
CA GLN A 81 -1.40 -4.44 12.24
C GLN A 81 -2.82 -4.93 12.54
N LEU A 82 -3.81 -4.34 11.89
CA LEU A 82 -5.22 -4.69 12.01
C LEU A 82 -5.74 -5.27 10.70
N PRO A 83 -6.65 -6.27 10.75
CA PRO A 83 -7.41 -6.70 9.58
C PRO A 83 -8.17 -5.52 8.95
N PHE A 84 -8.07 -5.39 7.63
CA PHE A 84 -8.85 -4.43 6.84
C PHE A 84 -9.86 -5.16 5.96
N PHE A 85 -11.10 -4.65 5.99
CA PHE A 85 -12.20 -5.16 5.17
C PHE A 85 -12.79 -4.04 4.29
N PRO A 86 -13.04 -4.32 3.00
CA PRO A 86 -13.64 -3.34 2.08
C PRO A 86 -15.03 -2.86 2.51
N ASP A 87 -15.75 -3.66 3.29
CA ASP A 87 -17.01 -3.29 3.91
C ASP A 87 -17.29 -4.12 5.20
N ILE A 88 -18.31 -3.70 5.95
CA ILE A 88 -18.73 -4.33 7.20
C ILE A 88 -19.30 -5.76 6.99
N LYS A 89 -19.92 -6.03 5.83
CA LYS A 89 -20.51 -7.32 5.49
C LYS A 89 -19.41 -8.39 5.38
N ILE A 90 -18.31 -8.07 4.69
CA ILE A 90 -17.15 -8.95 4.53
C ILE A 90 -16.51 -9.23 5.90
N ALA A 91 -16.35 -8.20 6.74
CA ALA A 91 -15.81 -8.35 8.09
C ALA A 91 -16.64 -9.36 8.92
N CYS A 92 -17.97 -9.27 8.89
CA CYS A 92 -18.81 -10.22 9.63
C CYS A 92 -18.70 -11.66 9.11
N GLY A 93 -18.65 -11.85 7.78
CA GLY A 93 -18.46 -13.18 7.18
C GLY A 93 -17.15 -13.85 7.63
N HIS A 94 -16.08 -13.06 7.74
CA HIS A 94 -14.78 -13.51 8.26
C HIS A 94 -14.91 -14.07 9.70
N PHE A 95 -15.50 -13.29 10.61
CA PHE A 95 -15.61 -13.70 12.02
C PHE A 95 -16.60 -14.85 12.26
N LYS A 96 -17.62 -15.02 11.41
CA LYS A 96 -18.57 -16.14 11.51
C LYS A 96 -17.99 -17.47 11.06
N THR A 97 -17.31 -17.47 9.92
CA THR A 97 -16.87 -18.72 9.27
C THR A 97 -15.45 -19.13 9.67
N GLY A 98 -14.66 -18.20 10.24
CA GLY A 98 -13.27 -18.42 10.59
C GLY A 98 -12.36 -18.75 9.40
N ASN A 99 -12.85 -18.57 8.16
CA ASN A 99 -12.27 -19.18 6.96
C ASN A 99 -12.14 -18.24 5.75
N ALA A 100 -12.17 -16.93 5.96
CA ALA A 100 -11.74 -15.98 4.94
C ALA A 100 -10.40 -15.39 5.39
N GLU A 101 -9.36 -15.38 4.57
CA GLU A 101 -8.18 -14.58 4.89
C GLU A 101 -8.62 -13.10 4.97
N ALA A 102 -8.12 -12.35 5.96
CA ALA A 102 -8.27 -10.89 5.91
C ALA A 102 -7.67 -10.42 4.59
N SER A 103 -8.43 -9.65 3.81
CA SER A 103 -8.01 -9.27 2.47
C SER A 103 -6.65 -8.58 2.52
N GLU A 104 -6.46 -7.71 3.52
CA GLU A 104 -5.24 -6.92 3.75
C GLU A 104 -5.08 -6.61 5.24
N LEU A 105 -3.86 -6.29 5.66
CA LEU A 105 -3.53 -5.78 7.00
C LEU A 105 -3.16 -4.30 6.88
N VAL A 106 -3.56 -3.46 7.84
CA VAL A 106 -3.22 -2.02 7.90
C VAL A 106 -2.69 -1.61 9.26
N ASN A 107 -1.98 -0.49 9.36
CA ASN A 107 -1.50 0.00 10.65
C ASN A 107 -2.67 0.34 11.57
N ALA A 108 -2.49 0.06 12.86
CA ALA A 108 -3.35 0.58 13.90
C ALA A 108 -3.30 2.12 13.95
N PRO A 109 -4.45 2.79 14.00
CA PRO A 109 -4.53 4.25 14.14
C PRO A 109 -4.05 4.70 15.53
N TYR A 110 -3.67 5.97 15.66
CA TYR A 110 -3.29 6.54 16.95
C TYR A 110 -4.52 7.06 17.73
N GLY A 111 -4.39 7.22 19.05
CA GLY A 111 -5.42 7.89 19.86
C GLY A 111 -6.58 7.03 20.37
N TYR A 112 -6.62 5.72 20.05
CA TYR A 112 -7.69 4.81 20.50
C TYR A 112 -7.33 3.95 21.72
N GLY A 113 -6.22 4.26 22.40
CA GLY A 113 -5.77 3.51 23.57
C GLY A 113 -5.18 2.14 23.18
N ASN A 114 -5.52 1.10 23.94
CA ASN A 114 -4.99 -0.24 23.72
C ASN A 114 -5.71 -0.92 22.55
N ILE A 115 -5.03 -1.02 21.41
CA ILE A 115 -5.49 -1.70 20.21
C ILE A 115 -4.93 -3.12 20.18
N ASP A 116 -5.79 -4.07 19.84
CA ASP A 116 -5.50 -5.51 19.84
C ASP A 116 -5.99 -6.12 18.53
N ASN A 117 -5.08 -6.69 17.75
CA ASN A 117 -5.37 -7.22 16.41
C ASN A 117 -6.31 -8.44 16.39
N SER A 118 -6.50 -9.11 17.52
CA SER A 118 -7.43 -10.23 17.65
C SER A 118 -8.88 -9.79 17.83
N ARG A 119 -9.09 -8.52 18.22
CA ARG A 119 -10.41 -7.96 18.54
C ARG A 119 -10.75 -6.72 17.75
N HIS A 120 -9.76 -6.03 17.19
CA HIS A 120 -9.96 -4.80 16.44
C HIS A 120 -9.72 -5.03 14.97
N PHE A 121 -10.50 -4.33 14.15
CA PHE A 121 -10.37 -4.36 12.71
C PHE A 121 -10.83 -3.02 12.12
N ILE A 122 -10.44 -2.79 10.87
CA ILE A 122 -10.89 -1.65 10.07
C ILE A 122 -11.90 -2.15 9.03
N ALA A 123 -13.01 -1.43 8.86
CA ALA A 123 -13.93 -1.64 7.75
C ALA A 123 -14.38 -0.31 7.17
N ARG A 124 -14.71 -0.26 5.87
CA ARG A 124 -15.33 0.93 5.30
C ARG A 124 -16.84 0.97 5.58
N ALA A 125 -17.32 2.17 5.89
CA ALA A 125 -18.73 2.46 5.97
C ALA A 125 -19.39 2.33 4.58
N SER A 126 -20.63 1.87 4.56
CA SER A 126 -21.46 1.85 3.35
C SER A 126 -22.83 2.44 3.63
N GLY A 127 -23.32 3.27 2.71
CA GLY A 127 -24.60 3.94 2.78
C GLY A 127 -24.63 5.19 3.67
N ASN A 128 -25.82 5.77 3.82
CA ASN A 128 -26.00 7.13 4.37
C ASN A 128 -26.72 7.18 5.72
N SER A 129 -27.06 6.04 6.32
CA SER A 129 -27.84 6.02 7.55
C SER A 129 -27.17 6.66 8.78
N MET A 130 -25.85 6.86 8.73
CA MET A 130 -25.07 7.43 9.84
C MET A 130 -24.44 8.79 9.52
N ASN A 131 -24.82 9.43 8.41
CA ASN A 131 -24.21 10.69 7.94
C ASN A 131 -24.79 11.97 8.58
N GLY A 132 -25.58 11.83 9.64
CA GLY A 132 -26.18 12.95 10.39
C GLY A 132 -25.60 13.14 11.79
N GLY A 133 -26.08 14.18 12.49
CA GLY A 133 -25.67 14.48 13.86
C GLY A 133 -24.29 15.15 13.98
N LYS A 134 -23.70 15.11 15.19
CA LYS A 134 -22.44 15.81 15.51
C LYS A 134 -21.19 15.15 14.93
N ASN A 135 -21.22 13.83 14.76
CA ASN A 135 -20.10 13.02 14.27
C ASN A 135 -20.60 12.16 13.09
N PRO A 136 -20.78 12.77 11.91
CA PRO A 136 -21.32 12.07 10.76
C PRO A 136 -20.34 11.03 10.22
N ILE A 137 -20.89 9.88 9.83
CA ILE A 137 -20.20 8.79 9.13
C ILE A 137 -20.77 8.74 7.72
N TYR A 138 -19.93 9.07 6.74
CA TYR A 138 -20.28 9.06 5.32
C TYR A 138 -19.92 7.73 4.68
N ASP A 139 -20.57 7.43 3.56
CA ASP A 139 -20.19 6.31 2.71
C ASP A 139 -18.69 6.39 2.38
N GLY A 140 -17.99 5.26 2.54
CA GLY A 140 -16.57 5.14 2.30
C GLY A 140 -15.63 5.52 3.45
N ASP A 141 -16.14 6.11 4.53
CA ASP A 141 -15.35 6.43 5.73
C ASP A 141 -14.71 5.16 6.33
N TYR A 142 -13.48 5.26 6.85
CA TYR A 142 -12.79 4.16 7.50
C TYR A 142 -13.17 4.10 8.98
N LEU A 143 -13.62 2.94 9.45
CA LEU A 143 -14.13 2.74 10.79
C LEU A 143 -13.25 1.77 11.57
N LEU A 144 -12.80 2.18 12.76
CA LEU A 144 -12.23 1.27 13.74
C LEU A 144 -13.35 0.59 14.53
N LEU A 145 -13.39 -0.73 14.47
CA LEU A 145 -14.38 -1.57 15.10
C LEU A 145 -13.72 -2.53 16.09
N GLU A 146 -14.41 -2.79 17.19
CA GLU A 146 -14.02 -3.79 18.19
C GLU A 146 -15.06 -4.90 18.19
N GLN A 147 -14.64 -6.15 17.98
CA GLN A 147 -15.51 -7.31 18.01
C GLN A 147 -16.15 -7.47 19.40
N ILE A 148 -17.45 -7.73 19.41
CA ILE A 148 -18.22 -8.04 20.61
C ILE A 148 -18.21 -9.56 20.79
N THR A 149 -17.72 -10.00 21.94
CA THR A 149 -17.65 -11.40 22.39
C THR A 149 -18.30 -11.51 23.77
N PRO A 150 -18.66 -12.72 24.23
CA PRO A 150 -19.19 -12.91 25.58
C PRO A 150 -18.29 -12.33 26.69
N ASN A 151 -16.97 -12.25 26.45
CA ASN A 151 -15.99 -11.78 27.42
C ASN A 151 -15.80 -10.24 27.44
N ASN A 152 -16.29 -9.51 26.44
CA ASN A 152 -16.14 -8.04 26.34
C ASN A 152 -17.41 -7.28 25.91
N ALA A 153 -18.58 -7.93 25.96
CA ALA A 153 -19.85 -7.35 25.54
C ALA A 153 -20.16 -6.04 26.28
N GLY A 154 -19.92 -6.00 27.59
CA GLY A 154 -20.16 -4.82 28.43
C GLY A 154 -21.56 -4.23 28.23
N SER A 155 -21.73 -2.94 28.49
CA SER A 155 -22.94 -2.22 28.08
C SER A 155 -22.81 -1.76 26.64
N ILE A 156 -23.82 -2.05 25.82
CA ILE A 156 -23.95 -1.53 24.46
C ILE A 156 -24.87 -0.30 24.39
N SER A 157 -25.51 0.07 25.50
CA SER A 157 -26.44 1.21 25.54
C SER A 157 -25.70 2.52 25.23
N ASN A 158 -26.31 3.35 24.39
CA ASN A 158 -25.77 4.63 23.92
C ASN A 158 -24.49 4.51 23.07
N THR A 159 -24.15 3.31 22.58
CA THR A 159 -23.02 3.07 21.68
C THR A 159 -23.49 2.81 20.24
N ILE A 160 -22.61 3.04 19.27
CA ILE A 160 -22.84 2.66 17.88
C ILE A 160 -22.29 1.25 17.68
N VAL A 161 -23.10 0.36 17.12
CA VAL A 161 -22.74 -1.05 16.92
C VAL A 161 -23.08 -1.49 15.49
N ALA A 162 -22.26 -2.41 14.98
CA ALA A 162 -22.54 -3.14 13.76
C ALA A 162 -23.45 -4.32 14.10
N ILE A 163 -24.55 -4.42 13.36
CA ILE A 163 -25.62 -5.39 13.54
C ILE A 163 -25.75 -6.16 12.24
N GLU A 164 -25.89 -7.45 12.38
CA GLU A 164 -26.35 -8.34 11.32
C GLU A 164 -27.80 -8.69 11.58
N ARG A 165 -28.61 -8.71 10.53
CA ARG A 165 -29.98 -9.23 10.56
C ARG A 165 -30.22 -10.12 9.36
N GLN A 166 -31.13 -11.07 9.48
CA GLN A 166 -31.64 -11.83 8.34
C GLN A 166 -32.92 -11.17 7.83
N ASP A 167 -33.08 -11.06 6.52
CA ASP A 167 -34.35 -10.67 5.93
C ASP A 167 -35.27 -11.86 5.68
N GLU A 168 -36.49 -11.59 5.22
CA GLU A 168 -37.53 -12.60 4.94
C GLU A 168 -37.09 -13.64 3.88
N THR A 169 -36.08 -13.32 3.07
CA THR A 169 -35.50 -14.21 2.06
C THR A 169 -34.32 -15.04 2.58
N GLY A 170 -33.89 -14.79 3.82
CA GLY A 170 -32.74 -15.44 4.46
C GLY A 170 -31.39 -14.80 4.12
N ASP A 171 -31.38 -13.65 3.43
CA ASP A 171 -30.17 -12.91 3.12
C ASP A 171 -29.72 -12.07 4.32
N ASN A 172 -28.42 -12.08 4.59
CA ASN A 172 -27.85 -11.30 5.69
C ASN A 172 -27.69 -9.83 5.27
N GLN A 173 -28.31 -8.93 6.04
CA GLN A 173 -28.18 -7.49 5.94
C GLN A 173 -27.37 -6.94 7.11
N TYR A 174 -26.58 -5.89 6.85
CA TYR A 174 -25.66 -5.32 7.82
C TYR A 174 -25.95 -3.85 8.04
N LEU A 175 -26.04 -3.45 9.30
CA LEU A 175 -26.45 -2.12 9.72
C LEU A 175 -25.46 -1.57 10.75
N LEU A 176 -25.19 -0.27 10.68
CA LEU A 176 -24.51 0.47 11.73
C LEU A 176 -25.55 1.38 12.41
N ARG A 177 -25.81 1.19 13.71
CA ARG A 177 -26.87 1.94 14.43
C ARG A 177 -26.44 2.29 15.84
N LYS A 178 -26.99 3.39 16.36
CA LYS A 178 -26.87 3.73 17.77
C LYS A 178 -27.91 2.98 18.59
N VAL A 179 -27.46 2.25 19.60
CA VAL A 179 -28.35 1.51 20.50
C VAL A 179 -28.86 2.44 21.59
N LEU A 180 -30.17 2.53 21.76
CA LEU A 180 -30.84 3.26 22.84
C LEU A 180 -31.66 2.29 23.66
N LYS A 181 -31.58 2.38 24.99
CA LYS A 181 -32.36 1.56 25.89
C LYS A 181 -33.60 2.34 26.33
N ASN A 182 -34.77 1.76 26.14
CA ASN A 182 -36.03 2.32 26.59
C ASN A 182 -36.27 2.06 28.09
N PRO A 183 -37.16 2.83 28.75
CA PRO A 183 -37.51 2.62 30.15
C PRO A 183 -38.12 1.23 30.43
N ASP A 184 -38.80 0.63 29.45
CA ASP A 184 -39.40 -0.71 29.52
C ASP A 184 -38.36 -1.85 29.36
N GLY A 185 -37.09 -1.50 29.15
CA GLY A 185 -36.00 -2.46 28.97
C GLY A 185 -35.76 -2.90 27.52
N SER A 186 -36.63 -2.52 26.58
CA SER A 186 -36.43 -2.77 25.15
C SER A 186 -35.30 -1.89 24.57
N TYR A 187 -34.80 -2.26 23.40
CA TYR A 187 -33.75 -1.50 22.70
C TYR A 187 -34.26 -0.98 21.36
N ILE A 188 -33.91 0.27 21.05
CA ILE A 188 -34.10 0.92 19.76
C ILE A 188 -32.75 1.09 19.08
N LEU A 189 -32.71 0.85 17.78
CA LEU A 189 -31.58 1.04 16.90
C LEU A 189 -31.83 2.29 16.06
N ARG A 190 -31.20 3.39 16.45
CA ARG A 190 -31.38 4.71 15.84
C ARG A 190 -30.31 5.01 14.80
N ALA A 191 -30.75 5.45 13.62
CA ALA A 191 -29.89 6.05 12.61
C ALA A 191 -29.44 7.46 13.05
N ALA A 192 -28.25 7.89 12.66
CA ALA A 192 -27.83 9.28 12.92
C ALA A 192 -28.40 10.24 11.86
N ASN A 193 -28.70 9.72 10.68
CA ASN A 193 -29.44 10.44 9.64
C ASN A 193 -30.95 10.42 9.96
N PRO A 194 -31.61 11.59 10.09
CA PRO A 194 -33.06 11.69 10.34
C PRO A 194 -33.96 11.09 9.26
N ASP A 195 -33.46 10.89 8.04
CA ASP A 195 -34.23 10.31 6.92
C ASP A 195 -34.49 8.80 7.09
N TYR A 196 -33.94 8.18 8.14
CA TYR A 196 -34.06 6.76 8.41
C TYR A 196 -34.83 6.54 9.71
N ASP A 197 -35.83 5.67 9.65
CA ASP A 197 -36.64 5.31 10.81
C ASP A 197 -35.85 4.56 11.88
N ASP A 198 -36.30 4.74 13.13
CA ASP A 198 -35.86 3.94 14.25
C ASP A 198 -36.33 2.49 14.10
N LEU A 199 -35.46 1.54 14.37
CA LEU A 199 -35.79 0.12 14.34
C LEU A 199 -35.87 -0.42 15.77
N MET A 200 -36.91 -1.19 16.07
CA MET A 200 -36.95 -1.98 17.30
C MET A 200 -35.97 -3.15 17.19
N ALA A 201 -35.16 -3.37 18.22
CA ALA A 201 -34.31 -4.55 18.27
C ALA A 201 -35.16 -5.82 18.40
N SER A 202 -34.85 -6.83 17.57
CA SER A 202 -35.48 -8.15 17.60
C SER A 202 -34.43 -9.25 17.82
N GLU A 203 -34.88 -10.48 18.06
CA GLU A 203 -34.00 -11.65 18.24
C GLU A 203 -33.23 -12.02 16.96
N GLU A 204 -33.72 -11.59 15.81
CA GLU A 204 -33.08 -11.80 14.50
C GLU A 204 -31.88 -10.87 14.28
N MET A 205 -31.66 -9.90 15.18
CA MET A 205 -30.59 -8.91 15.10
C MET A 205 -29.43 -9.27 16.03
N VAL A 206 -28.27 -9.55 15.46
CA VAL A 206 -27.06 -9.91 16.19
C VAL A 206 -26.06 -8.76 16.14
N THR A 207 -25.76 -8.17 17.29
CA THR A 207 -24.65 -7.22 17.42
C THR A 207 -23.32 -7.98 17.44
N PHE A 208 -22.40 -7.65 16.54
CA PHE A 208 -21.12 -8.37 16.44
C PHE A 208 -19.88 -7.48 16.60
N ALA A 209 -20.02 -6.15 16.44
CA ALA A 209 -18.92 -5.23 16.68
C ALA A 209 -19.41 -3.86 17.20
N ARG A 210 -18.56 -3.19 17.97
CA ARG A 210 -18.76 -1.84 18.50
C ARG A 210 -17.88 -0.85 17.73
N LEU A 211 -18.45 0.27 17.31
CA LEU A 211 -17.68 1.36 16.71
C LEU A 211 -16.83 2.05 17.78
N LYS A 212 -15.53 2.15 17.52
CA LYS A 212 -14.58 2.94 18.34
C LYS A 212 -14.42 4.35 17.80
N GLY A 213 -14.49 4.51 16.49
CA GLY A 213 -14.53 5.81 15.82
C GLY A 213 -14.16 5.75 14.35
N LYS A 214 -14.20 6.91 13.70
CA LYS A 214 -13.69 7.11 12.35
C LYS A 214 -12.20 7.40 12.38
N VAL A 215 -11.46 6.78 11.47
CA VAL A 215 -10.00 6.92 11.36
C VAL A 215 -9.61 7.57 10.04
N ASP A 216 -8.49 8.30 10.03
CA ASP A 216 -7.92 8.85 8.80
C ASP A 216 -7.20 7.72 8.03
N PRO A 217 -7.59 7.39 6.78
CA PRO A 217 -6.89 6.38 6.00
C PRO A 217 -5.39 6.68 5.84
N LEU A 218 -4.98 7.95 5.86
CA LEU A 218 -3.58 8.34 5.73
C LEU A 218 -2.73 7.93 6.94
N GLU A 219 -3.33 7.55 8.07
CA GLU A 219 -2.61 6.93 9.18
C GLU A 219 -2.43 5.41 8.99
N LEU A 220 -3.43 4.77 8.37
CA LEU A 220 -3.51 3.31 8.22
C LEU A 220 -2.48 2.78 7.21
N PHE A 221 -2.28 3.52 6.12
CA PHE A 221 -1.48 3.05 4.98
C PHE A 221 -0.01 3.48 5.01
N ILE A 222 0.48 4.12 6.08
CA ILE A 222 1.89 4.48 6.21
C ILE A 222 2.77 3.23 6.12
N GLY A 223 3.78 3.23 5.26
CA GLY A 223 4.66 2.10 4.99
C GLY A 223 4.06 1.02 4.11
N GLN A 224 2.87 1.22 3.55
CA GLN A 224 2.28 0.28 2.60
C GLN A 224 2.58 0.64 1.17
N GLU A 225 2.67 -0.40 0.33
CA GLU A 225 2.76 -0.29 -1.12
C GLU A 225 1.37 -0.10 -1.72
N LEU A 226 1.17 1.00 -2.44
CA LEU A 226 -0.06 1.36 -3.12
C LEU A 226 0.20 1.57 -4.61
N MET A 227 -0.61 0.95 -5.46
CA MET A 227 -0.68 1.28 -6.86
C MET A 227 -1.15 2.73 -7.02
N ARG A 228 -0.75 3.37 -8.12
CA ARG A 228 -1.04 4.80 -8.32
C ARG A 228 -2.55 5.08 -8.27
N GLU A 229 -3.33 4.15 -8.80
CA GLU A 229 -4.79 4.19 -8.89
C GLU A 229 -5.47 4.11 -7.51
N GLU A 230 -4.76 3.61 -6.49
CA GLU A 230 -5.24 3.46 -5.12
C GLU A 230 -4.96 4.70 -4.25
N ILE A 231 -4.11 5.62 -4.72
CA ILE A 231 -3.74 6.84 -4.00
C ILE A 231 -4.89 7.89 -3.97
N PRO A 232 -5.56 8.24 -5.09
CA PRO A 232 -6.64 9.23 -5.09
C PRO A 232 -7.77 8.96 -4.07
N PRO A 233 -8.27 7.72 -3.95
CA PRO A 233 -9.31 7.40 -2.97
C PRO A 233 -8.95 7.71 -1.52
N LEU A 234 -7.65 7.70 -1.14
CA LEU A 234 -7.22 8.10 0.20
C LEU A 234 -7.49 9.58 0.49
N PHE A 235 -7.69 10.38 -0.56
CA PHE A 235 -7.99 11.81 -0.49
C PHE A 235 -9.42 12.13 -0.92
N ASN A 236 -10.32 11.15 -1.02
CA ASN A 236 -11.68 11.33 -1.57
C ASN A 236 -11.65 11.98 -2.96
N GLU A 237 -10.79 11.46 -3.84
CA GLU A 237 -10.66 11.82 -5.25
C GLU A 237 -10.81 10.59 -6.13
N ASP A 238 -11.30 10.79 -7.35
CA ASP A 238 -11.26 9.77 -8.39
C ASP A 238 -9.93 9.81 -9.16
N PHE A 239 -9.53 8.65 -9.71
CA PHE A 239 -8.35 8.60 -10.54
C PHE A 239 -8.57 9.33 -11.87
N ASN A 240 -7.89 10.46 -12.04
CA ASN A 240 -7.82 11.21 -13.29
C ASN A 240 -6.39 11.22 -13.87
N PRO A 241 -6.15 10.57 -15.03
CA PRO A 241 -4.82 10.51 -15.65
C PRO A 241 -4.16 11.88 -15.84
N GLY A 242 -4.92 12.94 -16.15
CA GLY A 242 -4.39 14.27 -16.40
C GLY A 242 -3.70 14.91 -15.19
N ASN A 243 -4.13 14.55 -13.97
CA ASN A 243 -3.56 15.07 -12.74
C ASN A 243 -2.54 14.09 -12.11
N TRP A 244 -2.90 12.80 -12.10
CA TRP A 244 -2.18 11.78 -11.33
C TRP A 244 -0.97 11.16 -12.04
N GLN A 245 -0.70 11.51 -13.30
CA GLN A 245 0.54 11.18 -14.00
C GLN A 245 1.70 12.15 -13.67
N SER A 246 1.43 13.26 -12.96
CA SER A 246 2.44 14.20 -12.48
C SER A 246 3.19 13.65 -11.25
N GLY A 247 4.47 13.98 -11.11
CA GLY A 247 5.25 13.71 -9.89
C GLY A 247 4.89 14.63 -8.70
N HIS A 248 4.18 15.73 -8.96
CA HIS A 248 3.64 16.64 -7.95
C HIS A 248 2.18 16.93 -8.29
N VAL A 249 1.28 16.49 -7.42
CA VAL A 249 -0.17 16.65 -7.55
C VAL A 249 -0.64 17.64 -6.50
N VAL A 250 -1.51 18.59 -6.88
CA VAL A 250 -2.04 19.61 -5.98
C VAL A 250 -3.57 19.55 -6.00
N LEU A 251 -4.15 19.20 -4.86
CA LEU A 251 -5.59 19.16 -4.61
C LEU A 251 -5.98 20.44 -3.88
N LYS A 252 -6.24 21.50 -4.64
CA LYS A 252 -6.46 22.86 -4.09
C LYS A 252 -7.64 22.94 -3.13
N GLU A 253 -8.76 22.32 -3.48
CA GLU A 253 -9.99 22.36 -2.66
C GLU A 253 -9.80 21.68 -1.31
N LYS A 254 -8.89 20.71 -1.23
CA LYS A 254 -8.57 19.96 -0.02
C LYS A 254 -7.34 20.51 0.72
N SER A 255 -6.69 21.55 0.18
CA SER A 255 -5.41 22.05 0.68
C SER A 255 -4.35 20.96 0.82
N VAL A 256 -4.28 20.03 -0.14
CA VAL A 256 -3.33 18.91 -0.10
C VAL A 256 -2.38 18.94 -1.30
N GLN A 257 -1.13 18.58 -1.04
CA GLN A 257 -0.12 18.33 -2.07
C GLN A 257 0.42 16.90 -1.90
N ILE A 258 0.67 16.24 -3.02
CA ILE A 258 1.14 14.85 -3.05
C ILE A 258 2.38 14.78 -3.93
N LEU A 259 3.44 14.22 -3.37
CA LEU A 259 4.71 13.98 -4.05
C LEU A 259 4.78 12.50 -4.44
N LEU A 260 4.70 12.23 -5.74
CA LEU A 260 4.84 10.89 -6.33
C LEU A 260 6.26 10.74 -6.89
N VAL A 261 7.17 10.22 -6.07
CA VAL A 261 8.60 10.19 -6.36
C VAL A 261 9.04 8.82 -6.83
N THR A 262 9.78 8.79 -7.93
CA THR A 262 10.49 7.58 -8.37
C THR A 262 11.96 7.81 -8.15
N LEU A 263 12.56 7.08 -7.19
CA LEU A 263 14.00 7.13 -6.96
C LEU A 263 14.69 6.70 -8.25
N ASN A 264 15.62 7.51 -8.75
CA ASN A 264 16.42 7.11 -9.89
C ASN A 264 17.67 6.37 -9.39
N LYS A 265 17.84 5.12 -9.81
CA LYS A 265 19.16 4.46 -9.91
C LYS A 265 19.37 4.11 -11.37
N GLN A 266 20.05 4.95 -12.14
CA GLN A 266 20.43 4.57 -13.50
C GLN A 266 21.81 5.05 -13.92
N GLY A 267 22.81 4.20 -13.65
CA GLY A 267 23.98 4.11 -14.51
C GLY A 267 25.29 3.99 -13.76
N LYS A 268 26.06 2.94 -14.07
CA LYS A 268 27.51 2.94 -13.83
C LYS A 268 28.12 4.06 -14.68
N GLY A 269 28.35 5.21 -14.08
CA GLY A 269 29.11 6.31 -14.69
C GLY A 269 28.54 7.69 -14.36
N SER A 270 29.37 8.52 -13.73
CA SER A 270 29.21 9.93 -13.34
C SER A 270 28.48 10.23 -12.03
N GLU A 271 29.18 10.97 -11.16
CA GLU A 271 28.94 11.25 -9.73
C GLU A 271 27.72 12.16 -9.42
N HIS A 272 26.67 12.18 -10.25
CA HIS A 272 25.55 13.13 -10.14
C HIS A 272 24.14 12.54 -10.44
N GLN A 273 23.80 11.34 -9.97
CA GLN A 273 22.56 10.65 -10.41
C GLN A 273 21.41 10.51 -9.41
N TYR A 274 21.45 11.17 -8.24
CA TYR A 274 20.34 11.13 -7.28
C TYR A 274 19.64 12.49 -7.21
N HIS A 275 18.61 12.69 -8.04
CA HIS A 275 17.74 13.87 -7.95
C HIS A 275 16.85 13.81 -6.70
N ASP A 276 16.40 12.60 -6.33
CA ASP A 276 15.55 12.36 -5.18
C ASP A 276 16.12 11.21 -4.35
N TYR A 277 16.27 11.40 -3.04
CA TYR A 277 16.88 10.43 -2.13
C TYR A 277 16.52 10.74 -0.68
N PHE A 278 16.57 9.72 0.18
CA PHE A 278 16.54 9.92 1.62
C PHE A 278 17.91 10.42 2.09
N ILE A 279 17.94 11.58 2.75
CA ILE A 279 19.14 12.12 3.40
C ILE A 279 19.45 11.28 4.64
N ASP A 280 18.41 10.97 5.41
CA ASP A 280 18.42 10.09 6.57
C ASP A 280 17.01 9.51 6.82
N ASP A 281 16.80 8.88 7.97
CA ASP A 281 15.53 8.26 8.37
C ASP A 281 14.35 9.23 8.57
N LYS A 282 14.61 10.54 8.62
CA LYS A 282 13.63 11.59 8.85
C LYS A 282 13.62 12.64 7.74
N HIS A 283 14.64 12.72 6.90
CA HIS A 283 14.75 13.76 5.89
C HIS A 283 14.80 13.19 4.47
N PHE A 284 14.02 13.79 3.58
CA PHE A 284 13.94 13.44 2.18
C PHE A 284 14.34 14.63 1.31
N HIS A 285 15.30 14.41 0.41
CA HIS A 285 15.64 15.36 -0.65
C HIS A 285 14.73 15.12 -1.86
N TRP A 286 14.06 16.18 -2.31
CA TRP A 286 13.20 16.17 -3.48
C TRP A 286 13.54 17.31 -4.44
N GLN A 287 13.66 17.01 -5.73
CA GLN A 287 13.79 18.03 -6.76
C GLN A 287 12.44 18.36 -7.40
N SER A 288 12.10 19.65 -7.41
CA SER A 288 10.90 20.15 -8.06
C SER A 288 10.96 20.07 -9.59
N GLN A 289 9.80 20.23 -10.26
CA GLN A 289 9.77 20.35 -11.72
C GLN A 289 10.62 21.52 -12.20
N ASN A 290 11.29 21.37 -13.36
CA ASN A 290 12.20 22.36 -13.95
C ASN A 290 11.68 23.81 -14.03
N SER A 291 10.37 24.03 -14.07
CA SER A 291 9.79 25.38 -14.12
C SER A 291 9.57 26.02 -12.75
N THR A 292 9.71 25.25 -11.66
CA THR A 292 9.41 25.66 -10.28
C THR A 292 10.58 26.44 -9.70
N SER A 293 10.28 27.62 -9.16
CA SER A 293 11.25 28.51 -8.50
C SER A 293 10.65 29.09 -7.22
N PRO A 294 11.48 29.47 -6.22
CA PRO A 294 10.99 30.05 -4.96
C PRO A 294 10.13 31.30 -5.17
N SER A 295 10.40 32.02 -6.26
CA SER A 295 9.75 33.26 -6.65
C SER A 295 8.41 33.08 -7.39
N ASN A 296 8.06 31.87 -7.83
CA ASN A 296 6.81 31.63 -8.55
C ASN A 296 5.73 31.01 -7.65
N LYS A 297 4.48 30.96 -8.15
CA LYS A 297 3.33 30.50 -7.37
C LYS A 297 3.54 29.10 -6.79
N ARG A 298 4.00 28.13 -7.59
CA ARG A 298 4.21 26.74 -7.16
C ARG A 298 5.30 26.63 -6.09
N GLY A 299 6.44 27.31 -6.29
CA GLY A 299 7.52 27.29 -5.30
C GLY A 299 7.11 27.93 -3.98
N ARG A 300 6.35 29.03 -4.03
CA ARG A 300 5.77 29.64 -2.81
C ARG A 300 4.80 28.71 -2.10
N GLU A 301 3.91 28.02 -2.82
CA GLU A 301 2.97 27.06 -2.24
C GLU A 301 3.69 25.88 -1.57
N ILE A 302 4.87 25.47 -2.08
CA ILE A 302 5.74 24.47 -1.45
C ILE A 302 6.38 25.02 -0.18
N ILE A 303 7.07 26.17 -0.25
CA ILE A 303 7.81 26.76 0.88
C ILE A 303 6.87 27.15 2.02
N GLN A 304 5.70 27.69 1.68
CA GLN A 304 4.75 28.26 2.64
C GLN A 304 3.61 27.30 2.97
N HIS A 305 3.72 26.01 2.61
CA HIS A 305 2.61 25.05 2.72
C HIS A 305 1.98 25.05 4.13
N GLN A 306 2.80 25.05 5.20
CA GLN A 306 2.30 25.09 6.57
C GLN A 306 1.53 26.39 6.89
N LYS A 307 2.02 27.54 6.42
CA LYS A 307 1.35 28.84 6.62
C LYS A 307 0.02 28.92 5.88
N LEU A 308 -0.07 28.23 4.74
CA LEU A 308 -1.27 28.13 3.93
C LEU A 308 -2.23 27.03 4.41
N GLY A 309 -1.89 26.31 5.49
CA GLY A 309 -2.66 25.16 5.95
C GLY A 309 -2.65 23.98 4.97
N SER A 310 -1.69 23.96 4.04
CA SER A 310 -1.58 22.90 3.03
C SER A 310 -0.71 21.75 3.54
N ARG A 311 -1.28 20.55 3.59
CA ARG A 311 -0.58 19.31 3.99
C ARG A 311 0.13 18.69 2.78
N VAL A 312 1.29 18.08 2.99
CA VAL A 312 2.11 17.49 1.91
C VAL A 312 2.38 16.02 2.23
N TYR A 313 2.11 15.11 1.29
CA TYR A 313 2.27 13.68 1.48
C TYR A 313 3.28 13.09 0.51
N LEU A 314 4.11 12.17 1.00
CA LEU A 314 5.22 11.59 0.25
C LEU A 314 4.95 10.13 -0.09
N PHE A 315 5.00 9.81 -1.39
CA PHE A 315 4.91 8.46 -1.93
C PHE A 315 6.15 8.18 -2.77
N VAL A 316 6.88 7.11 -2.46
CA VAL A 316 8.18 6.82 -3.08
C VAL A 316 8.22 5.41 -3.63
N ARG A 317 8.80 5.23 -4.81
CA ARG A 317 9.12 3.91 -5.38
C ARG A 317 10.52 3.87 -5.95
N GLU A 318 11.14 2.69 -6.00
CA GLU A 318 12.49 2.55 -6.55
C GLU A 318 12.57 2.67 -8.07
N SER A 319 11.51 2.32 -8.79
CA SER A 319 11.50 2.39 -10.25
C SER A 319 10.07 2.42 -10.78
N LYS A 320 9.89 2.67 -12.08
CA LYS A 320 8.55 2.69 -12.68
C LYS A 320 7.93 1.31 -12.81
N LEU A 321 8.75 0.25 -12.88
CA LEU A 321 8.32 -1.11 -13.18
C LEU A 321 8.93 -2.11 -12.18
N ARG A 322 8.09 -2.98 -11.62
CA ARG A 322 8.53 -4.14 -10.83
C ARG A 322 8.45 -5.37 -11.73
N GLY A 323 9.56 -5.70 -12.39
CA GLY A 323 9.58 -6.74 -13.42
C GLY A 323 8.91 -6.27 -14.72
N ARG A 324 7.69 -6.77 -15.00
CA ARG A 324 6.90 -6.40 -16.21
C ARG A 324 5.66 -5.56 -15.89
N THR A 325 5.33 -5.39 -14.62
CA THR A 325 4.16 -4.62 -14.18
C THR A 325 4.59 -3.27 -13.61
N ALA A 326 3.64 -2.34 -13.50
CA ALA A 326 3.88 -1.08 -12.81
C ALA A 326 4.34 -1.33 -11.37
N SER A 327 5.33 -0.57 -10.91
CA SER A 327 5.74 -0.63 -9.50
C SER A 327 4.80 0.23 -8.65
N PRO A 328 4.31 -0.28 -7.52
CA PRO A 328 3.58 0.51 -6.54
C PRO A 328 4.51 1.55 -5.91
N PHE A 329 3.91 2.53 -5.24
CA PHE A 329 4.56 3.49 -4.38
C PHE A 329 4.39 3.09 -2.92
N MET A 330 5.46 3.16 -2.15
CA MET A 330 5.36 3.10 -0.70
C MET A 330 4.98 4.47 -0.14
N PHE A 331 3.99 4.50 0.74
CA PHE A 331 3.54 5.73 1.37
C PHE A 331 4.38 6.04 2.63
N TYR A 332 4.92 7.26 2.73
CA TYR A 332 5.78 7.68 3.85
C TYR A 332 5.10 8.62 4.84
N GLY A 333 3.81 8.89 4.67
CA GLY A 333 3.07 9.82 5.51
C GLY A 333 3.24 11.28 5.08
N GLU A 334 2.93 12.17 6.02
CA GLU A 334 3.01 13.61 5.84
C GLU A 334 4.45 14.11 6.00
N VAL A 335 4.80 15.14 5.24
CA VAL A 335 6.10 15.81 5.32
C VAL A 335 5.95 17.31 5.54
N LYS A 336 6.94 17.92 6.20
CA LYS A 336 7.04 19.38 6.34
C LYS A 336 8.30 19.91 5.66
N TYR A 337 8.17 21.10 5.08
CA TYR A 337 9.25 21.82 4.44
C TYR A 337 10.29 22.27 5.48
N ILE A 338 11.58 22.05 5.19
CA ILE A 338 12.70 22.49 6.04
C ILE A 338 13.50 23.58 5.37
N SER A 339 14.03 23.30 4.18
CA SER A 339 14.91 24.20 3.45
C SER A 339 14.85 23.92 1.95
N HIS A 340 15.39 24.85 1.15
CA HIS A 340 15.63 24.61 -0.26
C HIS A 340 16.95 25.21 -0.70
N GLU A 341 17.50 24.63 -1.76
CA GLU A 341 18.64 25.14 -2.52
C GLU A 341 18.27 25.24 -3.99
N SER A 342 19.07 25.98 -4.77
CA SER A 342 18.84 26.25 -6.19
C SER A 342 17.59 27.07 -6.49
N GLU A 343 17.69 27.92 -7.53
CA GLU A 343 16.55 28.74 -7.96
C GLU A 343 15.58 27.94 -8.83
N LYS A 344 16.08 27.15 -9.79
CA LYS A 344 15.26 26.49 -10.81
C LYS A 344 16.00 25.30 -11.46
N PRO A 345 15.61 24.04 -11.23
CA PRO A 345 14.59 23.60 -10.27
C PRO A 345 15.03 23.82 -8.81
N MET A 346 14.07 23.91 -7.90
CA MET A 346 14.34 23.88 -6.46
C MET A 346 14.68 22.46 -6.00
N ASN A 347 15.71 22.36 -5.17
CA ASN A 347 16.06 21.18 -4.38
C ASN A 347 15.55 21.39 -2.96
N VAL A 348 14.54 20.62 -2.54
CA VAL A 348 13.82 20.82 -1.28
C VAL A 348 14.14 19.71 -0.31
N THR A 349 14.44 20.08 0.93
CA THR A 349 14.53 19.14 2.05
C THR A 349 13.20 19.10 2.79
N TRP A 350 12.63 17.90 2.87
CA TRP A 350 11.40 17.58 3.60
C TRP A 350 11.72 16.78 4.85
N GLU A 351 11.07 17.06 5.98
CA GLU A 351 11.11 16.22 7.19
C GLU A 351 9.82 15.39 7.28
N LEU A 352 9.95 14.08 7.49
CA LEU A 352 8.84 13.14 7.68
C LEU A 352 8.22 13.31 9.07
N LEU A 353 6.91 13.51 9.11
CA LEU A 353 6.10 13.56 10.33
C LEU A 353 5.63 12.12 10.64
N ARG A 354 6.16 11.51 11.71
CA ARG A 354 5.86 10.12 12.09
C ARG A 354 4.71 9.99 13.09
#